data_AF-A0A812ML86-F1
#
_entry.id   AF-A0A812ML86-F1
#
_cell.length_a   1.000
_cell.length_b   1.000
_cell.length_c   1.000
_cell.angle_alpha   90.00
_cell.angle_beta   90.00
_cell.angle_gamma   90.00
#
_symmetry.space_group_name_H-M   'P 1'
#
loop_
_entity.id
_entity.type
_entity.pdbx_description
1 polymer ?
#
loop_
_entity_poly.entity_id
_entity_poly.type
_entity_poly.pdbx_seq_one_letter_code
_entity_poly.pdbx_strand_id
1 'polypeptide(L)'
;SLLQHYASWQRRQGNSALESLCLVAVARRLSMEGRSEEAVELLREAARRLPLEAAADGVWRACGGDPEELPRKAWKIRSGNAYAKELRLLQHILRVVPPGSDNILEVMESYGRDELPSFSKWLKIAGGEKAQLLSAAAEASPKGVALELGLYCGFSALRLSSQMPVVSVEADLAHALIAEAVLNFAEAAHKVEIVVGHTEEMLPWLIRRMKPSQTQVGFVFMDQRGSRYHADLDLLIQSGVLKDGAMVVADNVLKPGAPRFLWALAQHSALATHILEVEEYAMPNVPDWMTTSIYRDTAGSCEALVCEAPGAIRQLEWEAEQMRSRSHEPQHGGSGVDFGQWLAFSNAMACSVTEALSLKVTRFSHSLARGGMR
;
A
#
# COMPACT_ATOMS: atom_id res chain seq x y z
N SER A 1 -10.48 -0.16 22.93
CA SER A 1 -11.93 0.14 22.81
C SER A 1 -12.40 0.24 21.35
N LEU A 2 -11.79 1.05 20.47
CA LEU A 2 -12.25 1.23 19.07
C LEU A 2 -12.31 -0.08 18.27
N LEU A 3 -11.25 -0.89 18.29
CA LEU A 3 -11.23 -2.20 17.62
C LEU A 3 -12.35 -3.14 18.10
N GLN A 4 -12.71 -3.09 19.40
CA GLN A 4 -13.80 -3.91 19.95
C GLN A 4 -15.18 -3.42 19.47
N HIS A 5 -15.36 -2.12 19.30
CA HIS A 5 -16.58 -1.55 18.70
C HIS A 5 -16.67 -1.93 17.23
N TYR A 6 -15.57 -1.85 16.49
CA TYR A 6 -15.51 -2.26 15.09
C TYR A 6 -15.77 -3.76 14.92
N ALA A 7 -15.19 -4.62 15.77
CA ALA A 7 -15.48 -6.06 15.81
C ALA A 7 -16.99 -6.32 16.01
N SER A 8 -17.61 -5.62 16.95
CA SER A 8 -19.05 -5.73 17.22
C SER A 8 -19.91 -5.24 16.04
N TRP A 9 -19.44 -4.25 15.28
CA TRP A 9 -20.08 -3.83 14.05
C TRP A 9 -19.95 -4.89 12.96
N GLN A 10 -18.76 -5.46 12.74
CA GLN A 10 -18.53 -6.54 11.76
C GLN A 10 -19.36 -7.79 12.05
N ARG A 11 -19.55 -8.14 13.33
CA ARG A 11 -20.46 -9.21 13.76
C ARG A 11 -21.87 -8.98 13.23
N ARG A 12 -22.40 -7.75 13.37
CA ARG A 12 -23.75 -7.39 12.88
C ARG A 12 -23.84 -7.44 11.35
N GLN A 13 -22.74 -7.21 10.65
CA GLN A 13 -22.65 -7.37 9.19
C GLN A 13 -22.47 -8.83 8.75
N GLY A 14 -22.34 -9.78 9.68
CA GLY A 14 -22.06 -11.19 9.37
C GLY A 14 -20.66 -11.41 8.77
N ASN A 15 -19.70 -10.50 9.03
CA ASN A 15 -18.33 -10.62 8.57
C ASN A 15 -17.42 -11.18 9.67
N SER A 16 -17.55 -12.50 9.89
CA SER A 16 -16.81 -13.18 10.96
C SER A 16 -15.29 -13.11 10.77
N ALA A 17 -14.79 -13.02 9.54
CA ALA A 17 -13.36 -12.94 9.28
C ALA A 17 -12.78 -11.61 9.77
N LEU A 18 -13.40 -10.47 9.43
CA LEU A 18 -12.97 -9.17 9.97
C LEU A 18 -13.18 -9.05 11.48
N GLU A 19 -14.27 -9.62 12.01
CA GLU A 19 -14.45 -9.69 13.46
C GLU A 19 -13.27 -10.40 14.13
N SER A 20 -12.86 -11.56 13.61
CA SER A 20 -11.69 -12.30 14.09
C SER A 20 -10.41 -11.48 14.01
N LEU A 21 -10.13 -10.83 12.86
CA LEU A 21 -8.94 -9.99 12.70
C LEU A 21 -8.91 -8.82 13.70
N CYS A 22 -10.05 -8.21 14.01
CA CYS A 22 -10.12 -7.18 15.04
C CYS A 22 -9.68 -7.71 16.41
N LEU A 23 -10.15 -8.91 16.80
CA LEU A 23 -9.81 -9.51 18.09
C LEU A 23 -8.35 -9.95 18.14
N VAL A 24 -7.80 -10.45 17.02
CA VAL A 24 -6.37 -10.74 16.89
C VAL A 24 -5.53 -9.48 17.05
N ALA A 25 -5.92 -8.36 16.44
CA ALA A 25 -5.23 -7.08 16.60
C ALA A 25 -5.32 -6.53 18.03
N VAL A 26 -6.44 -6.74 18.74
CA VAL A 26 -6.55 -6.41 20.17
C VAL A 26 -5.61 -7.28 21.00
N ALA A 27 -5.59 -8.60 20.76
CA ALA A 27 -4.68 -9.52 21.46
C ALA A 27 -3.21 -9.14 21.25
N ARG A 28 -2.83 -8.76 20.02
CA ARG A 28 -1.49 -8.27 19.71
C ARG A 28 -1.14 -7.03 20.53
N ARG A 29 -2.03 -6.04 20.60
CA ARG A 29 -1.81 -4.82 21.40
C ARG A 29 -1.65 -5.13 22.89
N LEU A 30 -2.48 -6.02 23.44
CA LEU A 30 -2.33 -6.52 24.80
C LEU A 30 -0.95 -7.15 25.01
N SER A 31 -0.51 -8.00 24.09
CA SER A 31 0.82 -8.61 24.14
C SER A 31 1.95 -7.57 24.13
N MET A 32 1.85 -6.53 23.29
CA MET A 32 2.84 -5.44 23.23
C MET A 32 2.88 -4.61 24.52
N GLU A 33 1.78 -4.54 25.25
CA GLU A 33 1.68 -3.90 26.58
C GLU A 33 2.16 -4.83 27.71
N GLY A 34 2.66 -6.04 27.40
CA GLY A 34 3.08 -7.03 28.40
C GLY A 34 1.94 -7.82 29.05
N ARG A 35 0.72 -7.71 28.51
CA ARG A 35 -0.51 -8.34 29.03
C ARG A 35 -0.80 -9.66 28.29
N SER A 36 0.19 -10.54 28.24
CA SER A 36 0.15 -11.79 27.46
C SER A 36 -0.95 -12.75 27.91
N GLU A 37 -1.21 -12.87 29.21
CA GLU A 37 -2.29 -13.73 29.75
C GLU A 37 -3.67 -13.27 29.25
N GLU A 38 -3.93 -11.96 29.24
CA GLU A 38 -5.17 -11.40 28.73
C GLU A 38 -5.30 -11.57 27.21
N ALA A 39 -4.19 -11.48 26.48
CA ALA A 39 -4.16 -11.74 25.04
C ALA A 39 -4.54 -13.20 24.72
N VAL A 40 -3.95 -14.16 25.44
CA VAL A 40 -4.26 -15.59 25.30
C VAL A 40 -5.72 -15.87 25.64
N GLU A 41 -6.23 -15.35 26.76
CA GLU A 41 -7.63 -15.60 27.14
C GLU A 41 -8.61 -14.98 26.14
N LEU A 42 -8.29 -13.80 25.60
CA LEU A 42 -9.08 -13.17 24.54
C LEU A 42 -9.14 -14.04 23.28
N LEU A 43 -8.00 -14.56 22.82
CA LEU A 43 -7.93 -15.43 21.65
C LEU A 43 -8.63 -16.77 21.88
N ARG A 44 -8.50 -17.34 23.08
CA ARG A 44 -9.17 -18.59 23.49
C ARG A 44 -10.69 -18.41 23.45
N GLU A 45 -11.21 -17.32 24.03
CA GLU A 45 -12.64 -17.04 23.99
C GLU A 45 -13.14 -16.73 22.57
N ALA A 46 -12.33 -16.03 21.77
CA ALA A 46 -12.65 -15.79 20.37
C ALA A 46 -12.78 -17.12 19.59
N ALA A 47 -11.83 -18.05 19.75
CA ALA A 47 -11.81 -19.33 19.04
C ALA A 47 -13.00 -20.26 19.39
N ARG A 48 -13.60 -20.10 20.57
CA ARG A 48 -14.84 -20.81 20.96
C ARG A 48 -16.02 -20.40 20.07
N ARG A 49 -16.06 -19.14 19.62
CA ARG A 49 -17.22 -18.52 18.96
C ARG A 49 -16.99 -18.23 17.48
N LEU A 50 -15.74 -18.00 17.07
CA LEU A 50 -15.38 -17.47 15.75
C LEU A 50 -14.32 -18.36 15.07
N PRO A 51 -14.35 -18.44 13.74
CA PRO A 51 -13.25 -18.99 12.96
C PRO A 51 -12.04 -18.03 12.97
N LEU A 52 -10.85 -18.53 13.31
CA LEU A 52 -9.62 -17.72 13.37
C LEU A 52 -8.62 -18.00 12.23
N GLU A 53 -8.81 -19.08 11.44
CA GLU A 53 -7.77 -19.61 10.54
C GLU A 53 -6.40 -19.71 11.28
N ALA A 54 -5.28 -19.56 10.59
CA ALA A 54 -3.95 -19.42 11.19
C ALA A 54 -3.57 -17.96 11.52
N ALA A 55 -4.51 -17.01 11.42
CA ALA A 55 -4.22 -15.57 11.57
C ALA A 55 -3.80 -15.19 13.00
N ALA A 56 -4.23 -15.98 13.99
CA ALA A 56 -3.94 -15.75 15.40
C ALA A 56 -2.65 -16.43 15.88
N ASP A 57 -2.09 -17.36 15.10
CA ASP A 57 -1.00 -18.25 15.52
C ASP A 57 0.26 -17.51 15.96
N GLY A 58 0.61 -16.43 15.25
CA GLY A 58 1.77 -15.61 15.60
C GLY A 58 1.63 -14.96 16.97
N VAL A 59 0.48 -14.33 17.23
CA VAL A 59 0.18 -13.68 18.52
C VAL A 59 0.06 -14.73 19.63
N TRP A 60 -0.65 -15.82 19.37
CA TRP A 60 -0.83 -16.92 20.33
C TRP A 60 0.49 -17.49 20.81
N ARG A 61 1.40 -17.84 19.88
CA ARG A 61 2.74 -18.34 20.22
C ARG A 61 3.58 -17.29 20.95
N ALA A 62 3.54 -16.04 20.51
CA ALA A 62 4.29 -14.95 21.15
C ALA A 62 3.86 -14.71 22.60
N CYS A 63 2.59 -14.99 22.93
CA CYS A 63 2.07 -14.89 24.29
C CYS A 63 2.26 -16.18 25.13
N GLY A 64 2.92 -17.22 24.60
CA GLY A 64 3.17 -18.48 25.31
C GLY A 64 2.04 -19.50 25.23
N GLY A 65 1.08 -19.32 24.32
CA GLY A 65 0.02 -20.29 24.09
C GLY A 65 0.52 -21.55 23.37
N ASP A 66 -0.01 -22.72 23.73
CA ASP A 66 0.29 -23.99 23.07
C ASP A 66 -0.35 -24.05 21.67
N PRO A 67 0.42 -24.24 20.58
CA PRO A 67 -0.13 -24.33 19.22
C PRO A 67 -1.25 -25.37 19.04
N GLU A 68 -1.25 -26.44 19.83
CA GLU A 68 -2.27 -27.50 19.76
C GLU A 68 -3.60 -27.08 20.42
N GLU A 69 -3.58 -26.05 21.27
CA GLU A 69 -4.76 -25.57 21.99
C GLU A 69 -5.62 -24.58 21.20
N LEU A 70 -5.13 -24.01 20.09
CA LEU A 70 -5.84 -22.98 19.33
C LEU A 70 -6.57 -23.57 18.11
N PRO A 71 -7.91 -23.62 18.10
CA PRO A 71 -8.66 -24.14 16.95
C PRO A 71 -8.52 -23.28 15.69
N ARG A 72 -7.95 -23.87 14.62
CA ARG A 72 -7.86 -23.25 13.28
C ARG A 72 -9.12 -23.50 12.45
N LYS A 73 -10.25 -22.98 12.90
CA LYS A 73 -11.51 -23.06 12.14
C LYS A 73 -11.45 -22.09 10.94
N ALA A 74 -11.76 -22.61 9.76
CA ALA A 74 -11.73 -21.86 8.52
C ALA A 74 -12.81 -20.77 8.43
N TRP A 75 -12.45 -19.60 7.88
CA TRP A 75 -13.42 -18.55 7.60
C TRP A 75 -14.40 -18.95 6.48
N LYS A 76 -15.67 -18.55 6.63
CA LYS A 76 -16.69 -18.66 5.58
C LYS A 76 -16.90 -17.30 4.93
N ILE A 77 -16.15 -17.00 3.87
CA ILE A 77 -16.17 -15.68 3.21
C ILE A 77 -17.20 -15.68 2.07
N ARG A 78 -18.40 -15.17 2.36
CA ARG A 78 -19.50 -15.08 1.39
C ARG A 78 -19.19 -14.09 0.27
N SER A 79 -19.60 -14.42 -0.94
CA SER A 79 -19.59 -13.48 -2.06
C SER A 79 -20.56 -12.32 -1.76
N GLY A 80 -20.11 -11.08 -1.96
CA GLY A 80 -20.89 -9.88 -1.65
C GLY A 80 -20.56 -9.24 -0.28
N ASN A 81 -19.86 -9.94 0.61
CA ASN A 81 -19.33 -9.29 1.83
C ASN A 81 -18.29 -8.24 1.45
N ALA A 82 -18.29 -7.12 2.18
CA ALA A 82 -17.22 -6.13 2.10
C ALA A 82 -15.87 -6.82 2.33
N TYR A 83 -14.86 -6.43 1.53
CA TYR A 83 -13.49 -6.97 1.59
C TYR A 83 -13.36 -8.48 1.32
N ALA A 84 -14.38 -9.13 0.74
CA ALA A 84 -14.34 -10.57 0.48
C ALA A 84 -13.16 -10.99 -0.42
N LYS A 85 -12.67 -10.10 -1.29
CA LYS A 85 -11.53 -10.38 -2.19
C LYS A 85 -10.22 -10.45 -1.39
N GLU A 86 -9.98 -9.44 -0.56
CA GLU A 86 -8.80 -9.29 0.30
C GLU A 86 -8.76 -10.35 1.39
N LEU A 87 -9.90 -10.64 2.01
CA LEU A 87 -10.02 -11.72 3.01
C LEU A 87 -9.75 -13.11 2.40
N ARG A 88 -10.16 -13.35 1.14
CA ARG A 88 -9.87 -14.62 0.45
C ARG A 88 -8.40 -14.74 0.08
N LEU A 89 -7.74 -13.64 -0.30
CA LEU A 89 -6.29 -13.61 -0.45
C LEU A 89 -5.60 -14.01 0.86
N LEU A 90 -5.96 -13.38 1.98
CA LEU A 90 -5.40 -13.73 3.28
C LEU A 90 -5.67 -15.20 3.64
N GLN A 91 -6.90 -15.67 3.47
CA GLN A 91 -7.23 -17.08 3.69
C GLN A 91 -6.44 -18.03 2.80
N HIS A 92 -6.17 -17.66 1.55
CA HIS A 92 -5.34 -18.44 0.63
C HIS A 92 -3.90 -18.51 1.14
N ILE A 93 -3.29 -17.37 1.49
CA ILE A 93 -1.94 -17.29 2.07
C ILE A 93 -1.82 -18.21 3.28
N LEU A 94 -2.74 -18.08 4.25
CA LEU A 94 -2.72 -18.86 5.50
C LEU A 94 -2.85 -20.37 5.30
N ARG A 95 -3.33 -20.82 4.12
CA ARG A 95 -3.51 -22.25 3.81
C ARG A 95 -2.38 -22.85 3.01
N VAL A 96 -1.86 -22.10 2.03
CA VAL A 96 -0.90 -22.63 1.05
C VAL A 96 0.54 -22.34 1.45
N VAL A 97 0.78 -21.30 2.24
CA VAL A 97 2.12 -20.93 2.68
C VAL A 97 2.48 -21.67 3.97
N PRO A 98 3.56 -22.47 3.99
CA PRO A 98 4.06 -23.06 5.22
C PRO A 98 4.56 -21.98 6.19
N PRO A 99 4.37 -22.15 7.51
CA PRO A 99 4.93 -21.22 8.51
C PRO A 99 6.45 -21.03 8.33
N GLY A 100 6.91 -19.78 8.37
CA GLY A 100 8.33 -19.43 8.22
C GLY A 100 8.85 -19.39 6.79
N SER A 101 7.99 -19.58 5.77
CA SER A 101 8.37 -19.42 4.37
C SER A 101 8.45 -17.94 3.95
N ASP A 102 9.37 -17.64 3.05
CA ASP A 102 9.59 -16.32 2.45
C ASP A 102 8.80 -16.10 1.14
N ASN A 103 8.01 -17.08 0.69
CA ASN A 103 7.31 -17.06 -0.59
C ASN A 103 5.95 -16.33 -0.58
N ILE A 104 5.61 -15.61 0.50
CA ILE A 104 4.32 -14.93 0.66
C ILE A 104 4.07 -13.94 -0.49
N LEU A 105 5.10 -13.17 -0.88
CA LEU A 105 4.99 -12.21 -1.98
C LEU A 105 4.68 -12.91 -3.31
N GLU A 106 5.34 -14.04 -3.60
CA GLU A 106 5.09 -14.83 -4.80
C GLU A 106 3.66 -15.39 -4.80
N VAL A 107 3.16 -15.86 -3.65
CA VAL A 107 1.78 -16.35 -3.51
C VAL A 107 0.76 -15.23 -3.67
N MET A 108 1.05 -14.02 -3.20
CA MET A 108 0.18 -12.85 -3.45
C MET A 108 0.12 -12.51 -4.94
N GLU A 109 1.25 -12.60 -5.64
CA GLU A 109 1.33 -12.35 -7.09
C GLU A 109 0.65 -13.46 -7.92
N SER A 110 0.84 -14.73 -7.59
CA SER A 110 0.16 -15.82 -8.29
C SER A 110 -1.35 -15.77 -8.05
N TYR A 111 -1.79 -15.50 -6.82
CA TYR A 111 -3.22 -15.38 -6.52
C TYR A 111 -3.88 -14.23 -7.31
N GLY A 112 -3.23 -13.07 -7.40
CA GLY A 112 -3.78 -11.95 -8.17
C GLY A 112 -3.79 -12.20 -9.68
N ARG A 113 -2.82 -12.95 -10.20
CA ARG A 113 -2.67 -13.25 -11.62
C ARG A 113 -3.55 -14.42 -12.09
N ASP A 114 -3.66 -15.47 -11.29
CA ASP A 114 -4.20 -16.76 -11.75
C ASP A 114 -5.61 -17.02 -11.19
N GLU A 115 -5.88 -16.61 -9.95
CA GLU A 115 -7.16 -16.92 -9.28
C GLU A 115 -8.22 -15.83 -9.50
N LEU A 116 -7.85 -14.55 -9.38
CA LEU A 116 -8.81 -13.44 -9.42
C LEU A 116 -9.45 -13.15 -10.79
N PRO A 117 -8.77 -13.34 -11.95
CA PRO A 117 -9.40 -13.12 -13.25
C PRO A 117 -10.62 -14.01 -13.50
N SER A 118 -10.65 -15.23 -12.92
CA SER A 118 -11.82 -16.13 -12.99
C SER A 118 -13.08 -15.53 -12.36
N PHE A 119 -12.93 -14.50 -11.53
CA PHE A 119 -14.01 -13.74 -10.89
C PHE A 119 -14.19 -12.32 -11.44
N SER A 120 -13.51 -11.98 -12.54
CA SER A 120 -13.45 -10.61 -13.10
C SER A 120 -13.02 -9.57 -12.05
N LYS A 121 -12.05 -9.94 -11.21
CA LYS A 121 -11.48 -9.10 -10.16
C LYS A 121 -9.97 -8.94 -10.35
N TRP A 122 -9.43 -7.89 -9.78
CA TRP A 122 -8.02 -7.54 -9.82
C TRP A 122 -7.51 -7.26 -8.41
N LEU A 123 -6.27 -7.64 -8.13
CA LEU A 123 -5.57 -7.26 -6.91
C LEU A 123 -4.74 -6.00 -7.19
N LYS A 124 -4.99 -4.94 -6.42
CA LYS A 124 -4.31 -3.65 -6.59
C LYS A 124 -2.98 -3.66 -5.83
N ILE A 125 -2.00 -4.40 -6.34
CA ILE A 125 -0.66 -4.45 -5.75
C ILE A 125 0.38 -4.04 -6.79
N ALA A 126 1.47 -3.41 -6.34
CA ALA A 126 2.64 -3.08 -7.15
C ALA A 126 3.47 -4.34 -7.48
N GLY A 127 2.89 -5.31 -8.19
CA GLY A 127 3.51 -6.57 -8.61
C GLY A 127 4.31 -6.46 -9.93
N GLY A 128 5.01 -7.53 -10.30
CA GLY A 128 5.74 -7.65 -11.57
C GLY A 128 6.89 -6.64 -11.69
N GLU A 129 6.93 -5.91 -12.82
CA GLU A 129 7.93 -4.86 -13.07
C GLU A 129 7.92 -3.76 -11.99
N LYS A 130 6.73 -3.39 -11.50
CA LYS A 130 6.57 -2.40 -10.43
C LYS A 130 7.28 -2.81 -9.16
N ALA A 131 7.15 -4.08 -8.80
CA ALA A 131 7.77 -4.65 -7.60
C ALA A 131 9.30 -4.60 -7.71
N GLN A 132 9.84 -4.91 -8.89
CA GLN A 132 11.28 -4.88 -9.17
C GLN A 132 11.83 -3.46 -9.13
N LEU A 133 11.11 -2.51 -9.73
CA LEU A 133 11.41 -1.09 -9.67
C LEU A 133 11.44 -0.59 -8.22
N LEU A 134 10.42 -0.94 -7.43
CA LEU A 134 10.33 -0.60 -6.01
C LEU A 134 11.54 -1.11 -5.22
N SER A 135 11.91 -2.39 -5.42
CA SER A 135 13.07 -2.99 -4.74
C SER A 135 14.39 -2.32 -5.13
N ALA A 136 14.61 -2.05 -6.42
CA ALA A 136 15.84 -1.41 -6.89
C ALA A 136 15.95 0.05 -6.40
N ALA A 137 14.84 0.78 -6.37
CA ALA A 137 14.79 2.14 -5.88
C ALA A 137 15.07 2.20 -4.36
N ALA A 138 14.53 1.24 -3.60
CA ALA A 138 14.79 1.11 -2.17
C ALA A 138 16.26 0.77 -1.88
N GLU A 139 16.89 -0.12 -2.66
CA GLU A 139 18.32 -0.45 -2.55
C GLU A 139 19.25 0.74 -2.90
N ALA A 140 18.82 1.59 -3.83
CA ALA A 140 19.55 2.80 -4.21
C ALA A 140 19.41 3.94 -3.18
N SER A 141 18.39 3.90 -2.32
CA SER A 141 18.08 4.95 -1.37
C SER A 141 19.08 5.04 -0.21
N PRO A 142 19.27 6.23 0.40
CA PRO A 142 20.08 6.37 1.60
C PRO A 142 19.44 5.61 2.77
N LYS A 143 20.27 5.06 3.67
CA LYS A 143 19.79 4.35 4.86
C LYS A 143 18.81 5.23 5.66
N GLY A 144 17.63 4.72 5.97
CA GLY A 144 16.61 5.43 6.71
C GLY A 144 15.37 4.58 6.90
N VAL A 145 14.26 5.22 7.26
CA VAL A 145 12.94 4.60 7.28
C VAL A 145 12.29 4.77 5.90
N ALA A 146 11.59 3.74 5.43
CA ALA A 146 10.66 3.85 4.32
C ALA A 146 9.31 4.37 4.81
N LEU A 147 8.80 5.44 4.21
CA LEU A 147 7.45 5.92 4.42
C LEU A 147 6.57 5.45 3.25
N GLU A 148 5.62 4.56 3.53
CA GLU A 148 4.62 4.11 2.56
C GLU A 148 3.29 4.82 2.80
N LEU A 149 2.67 5.28 1.71
CA LEU A 149 1.37 5.91 1.72
C LEU A 149 0.42 5.05 0.87
N GLY A 150 -0.45 4.29 1.54
CA GLY A 150 -1.25 3.23 0.93
C GLY A 150 -0.68 1.85 1.23
N LEU A 151 -1.29 1.12 2.18
CA LEU A 151 -0.83 -0.21 2.61
C LEU A 151 -1.59 -1.33 1.91
N TYR A 152 -2.90 -1.14 1.75
CA TYR A 152 -3.84 -2.13 1.24
C TYR A 152 -3.70 -3.50 1.92
N CYS A 153 -3.23 -4.54 1.21
CA CYS A 153 -3.03 -5.89 1.76
C CYS A 153 -1.59 -6.13 2.27
N GLY A 154 -0.74 -5.12 2.33
CA GLY A 154 0.61 -5.19 2.89
C GLY A 154 1.69 -5.74 1.97
N PHE A 155 1.45 -5.82 0.66
CA PHE A 155 2.40 -6.39 -0.32
C PHE A 155 3.70 -5.57 -0.39
N SER A 156 3.59 -4.27 -0.66
CA SER A 156 4.72 -3.35 -0.78
C SER A 156 5.42 -3.14 0.56
N ALA A 157 4.69 -2.97 1.66
CA ALA A 157 5.25 -2.94 3.01
C ALA A 157 6.09 -4.19 3.32
N LEU A 158 5.56 -5.38 3.06
CA LEU A 158 6.29 -6.64 3.29
C LEU A 158 7.56 -6.69 2.43
N ARG A 159 7.48 -6.32 1.15
CA ARG A 159 8.64 -6.25 0.25
C ARG A 159 9.69 -5.26 0.76
N LEU A 160 9.31 -4.03 1.12
CA LEU A 160 10.21 -3.01 1.64
C LEU A 160 10.83 -3.39 2.99
N SER A 161 10.08 -4.10 3.85
CA SER A 161 10.55 -4.53 5.18
C SER A 161 11.75 -5.48 5.15
N SER A 162 12.04 -6.09 4.01
CA SER A 162 13.25 -6.90 3.81
C SER A 162 14.53 -6.05 3.75
N GLN A 163 14.41 -4.76 3.42
CA GLN A 163 15.55 -3.86 3.20
C GLN A 163 15.69 -2.79 4.29
N MET A 164 14.57 -2.29 4.82
CA MET A 164 14.57 -1.23 5.83
C MET A 164 13.31 -1.24 6.70
N PRO A 165 13.31 -0.58 7.87
CA PRO A 165 12.09 -0.34 8.63
C PRO A 165 11.07 0.47 7.82
N VAL A 166 9.80 0.12 7.94
CA VAL A 166 8.70 0.75 7.20
C VAL A 166 7.72 1.39 8.16
N VAL A 167 7.29 2.61 7.86
CA VAL A 167 6.09 3.23 8.43
C VAL A 167 5.09 3.35 7.29
N SER A 168 3.93 2.70 7.40
CA SER A 168 2.90 2.70 6.37
C SER A 168 1.61 3.33 6.87
N VAL A 169 1.02 4.21 6.06
CA VAL A 169 -0.24 4.90 6.35
C VAL A 169 -1.38 4.29 5.52
N GLU A 170 -2.46 3.89 6.17
CA GLU A 170 -3.63 3.28 5.53
C GLU A 170 -4.93 3.89 6.03
N ALA A 171 -5.77 4.37 5.13
CA ALA A 171 -7.03 5.00 5.51
C ALA A 171 -8.09 3.98 5.95
N ASP A 172 -8.10 2.79 5.36
CA ASP A 172 -9.11 1.76 5.61
C ASP A 172 -8.65 0.77 6.70
N LEU A 173 -9.38 0.76 7.83
CA LEU A 173 -9.07 -0.13 8.95
C LEU A 173 -9.15 -1.62 8.59
N ALA A 174 -10.03 -2.04 7.69
CA ALA A 174 -10.10 -3.45 7.28
C ALA A 174 -8.86 -3.86 6.47
N HIS A 175 -8.41 -3.01 5.55
CA HIS A 175 -7.14 -3.22 4.84
C HIS A 175 -5.97 -3.30 5.82
N ALA A 176 -5.87 -2.34 6.75
CA ALA A 176 -4.82 -2.34 7.77
C ALA A 176 -4.81 -3.63 8.62
N LEU A 177 -5.97 -4.16 9.02
CA LEU A 177 -6.09 -5.42 9.76
C LEU A 177 -5.67 -6.64 8.92
N ILE A 178 -5.99 -6.64 7.62
CA ILE A 178 -5.61 -7.70 6.69
C ILE A 178 -4.09 -7.68 6.47
N ALA A 179 -3.51 -6.51 6.20
CA ALA A 179 -2.08 -6.32 6.07
C ALA A 179 -1.33 -6.70 7.36
N GLU A 180 -1.83 -6.30 8.53
CA GLU A 180 -1.27 -6.69 9.83
C GLU A 180 -1.25 -8.21 9.98
N ALA A 181 -2.29 -8.92 9.57
CA ALA A 181 -2.31 -10.39 9.59
C ALA A 181 -1.28 -11.01 8.63
N VAL A 182 -1.14 -10.49 7.41
CA VAL A 182 -0.10 -10.92 6.46
C VAL A 182 1.30 -10.70 7.07
N LEU A 183 1.57 -9.51 7.61
CA LEU A 183 2.87 -9.15 8.19
C LEU A 183 3.20 -9.96 9.45
N ASN A 184 2.21 -10.27 10.29
CA ASN A 184 2.41 -11.15 11.44
C ASN A 184 2.71 -12.58 10.99
N PHE A 185 2.00 -13.08 9.97
CA PHE A 185 2.24 -14.41 9.42
C PHE A 185 3.61 -14.52 8.74
N ALA A 186 4.06 -13.44 8.11
CA ALA A 186 5.40 -13.30 7.54
C ALA A 186 6.52 -13.04 8.56
N GLU A 187 6.19 -12.97 9.86
CA GLU A 187 7.11 -12.59 10.94
C GLU A 187 7.79 -11.21 10.74
N ALA A 188 7.20 -10.35 9.90
CA ALA A 188 7.71 -9.04 9.51
C ALA A 188 7.07 -7.87 10.30
N ALA A 189 6.05 -8.15 11.13
CA ALA A 189 5.30 -7.13 11.86
C ALA A 189 6.14 -6.27 12.83
N HIS A 190 7.35 -6.71 13.21
CA HIS A 190 8.28 -5.92 14.02
C HIS A 190 9.08 -4.89 13.21
N LYS A 191 9.06 -5.00 11.86
CA LYS A 191 9.75 -4.10 10.93
C LYS A 191 8.83 -3.06 10.30
N VAL A 192 7.51 -3.21 10.49
CA VAL A 192 6.49 -2.36 9.87
C VAL A 192 5.59 -1.75 10.94
N GLU A 193 5.58 -0.42 11.03
CA GLU A 193 4.60 0.33 11.80
C GLU A 193 3.42 0.71 10.91
N ILE A 194 2.21 0.29 11.28
CA ILE A 194 0.97 0.60 10.55
C ILE A 194 0.25 1.73 11.27
N VAL A 195 0.01 2.83 10.55
CA VAL A 195 -0.74 3.99 11.02
C VAL A 195 -2.06 4.06 10.28
N VAL A 196 -3.17 3.89 11.00
CA VAL A 196 -4.51 3.91 10.41
C VAL A 196 -5.05 5.33 10.41
N GLY A 197 -5.34 5.85 9.22
CA GLY A 197 -5.94 7.16 8.99
C GLY A 197 -5.60 7.72 7.61
N HIS A 198 -6.24 8.83 7.29
CA HIS A 198 -6.00 9.56 6.06
C HIS A 198 -4.62 10.26 6.09
N THR A 199 -3.90 10.29 4.96
CA THR A 199 -2.55 10.89 4.90
C THR A 199 -2.58 12.38 5.27
N GLU A 200 -3.68 13.07 4.95
CA GLU A 200 -3.95 14.47 5.31
C GLU A 200 -3.84 14.75 6.81
N GLU A 201 -4.24 13.78 7.63
CA GLU A 201 -4.25 13.90 9.08
C GLU A 201 -3.02 13.23 9.70
N MET A 202 -2.63 12.07 9.17
CA MET A 202 -1.59 11.23 9.76
C MET A 202 -0.19 11.70 9.43
N LEU A 203 0.06 12.27 8.24
CA LEU A 203 1.38 12.78 7.89
C LEU A 203 1.84 13.93 8.80
N PRO A 204 1.03 15.00 9.04
CA PRO A 204 1.41 16.04 10.01
C PRO A 204 1.65 15.50 11.42
N TRP A 205 0.94 14.45 11.82
CA TRP A 205 1.15 13.79 13.12
C TRP A 205 2.45 12.97 13.15
N LEU A 206 2.74 12.21 12.10
CA LEU A 206 3.95 11.41 11.95
C LEU A 206 5.20 12.29 11.91
N ILE A 207 5.19 13.33 11.09
CA ILE A 207 6.29 14.30 10.97
C ILE A 207 6.63 14.92 12.32
N ARG A 208 5.62 15.28 13.14
CA ARG A 208 5.88 15.81 14.50
C ARG A 208 6.52 14.80 15.45
N ARG A 209 6.32 13.50 15.21
CA ARG A 209 6.94 12.42 16.00
C ARG A 209 8.33 12.06 15.47
N MET A 210 8.55 12.18 14.16
CA MET A 210 9.85 12.03 13.53
C MET A 210 10.70 13.25 13.89
N LYS A 211 11.63 13.11 14.83
CA LYS A 211 12.61 14.17 15.07
C LYS A 211 13.61 14.14 13.89
N PRO A 212 13.74 15.21 13.08
CA PRO A 212 14.63 15.19 11.91
C PRO A 212 16.09 14.85 12.24
N SER A 213 16.53 15.10 13.47
CA SER A 213 17.87 14.74 13.96
C SER A 213 18.03 13.27 14.39
N GLN A 214 16.94 12.51 14.50
CA GLN A 214 16.93 11.13 15.01
C GLN A 214 16.31 10.13 14.03
N THR A 215 15.33 10.55 13.24
CA THR A 215 14.62 9.73 12.27
C THR A 215 14.48 10.53 11.00
N GLN A 216 15.10 10.05 9.93
CA GLN A 216 14.98 10.65 8.61
C GLN A 216 14.48 9.61 7.62
N VAL A 217 13.67 10.09 6.69
CA VAL A 217 13.05 9.28 5.64
C VAL A 217 14.02 9.17 4.48
N GLY A 218 14.48 7.95 4.21
CA GLY A 218 15.37 7.66 3.09
C GLY A 218 14.61 7.26 1.83
N PHE A 219 13.38 6.77 2.01
CA PHE A 219 12.56 6.23 0.94
C PHE A 219 11.10 6.61 1.16
N VAL A 220 10.40 7.01 0.10
CA VAL A 220 8.95 7.26 0.10
C VAL A 220 8.31 6.44 -1.01
N PHE A 221 7.27 5.67 -0.68
CA PHE A 221 6.41 5.02 -1.67
C PHE A 221 5.00 5.61 -1.61
N MET A 222 4.52 6.10 -2.75
CA MET A 222 3.20 6.72 -2.89
C MET A 222 2.32 5.83 -3.77
N ASP A 223 1.35 5.16 -3.14
CA ASP A 223 0.37 4.28 -3.77
C ASP A 223 -1.05 4.54 -3.22
N GLN A 224 -1.25 5.71 -2.63
CA GLN A 224 -2.55 6.20 -2.18
C GLN A 224 -3.33 6.82 -3.36
N ARG A 225 -4.28 7.72 -3.08
CA ARG A 225 -4.96 8.49 -4.11
C ARG A 225 -3.98 9.44 -4.82
N GLY A 226 -3.75 9.24 -6.13
CA GLY A 226 -2.84 10.07 -6.94
C GLY A 226 -3.05 11.59 -6.86
N SER A 227 -4.28 12.06 -6.64
CA SER A 227 -4.56 13.49 -6.45
C SER A 227 -4.00 14.08 -5.16
N ARG A 228 -3.48 13.24 -4.24
CA ARG A 228 -2.81 13.65 -3.00
C ARG A 228 -1.30 13.72 -3.11
N TYR A 229 -0.69 13.07 -4.11
CA TYR A 229 0.76 12.87 -4.15
C TYR A 229 1.55 14.19 -4.05
N HIS A 230 1.16 15.22 -4.81
CA HIS A 230 1.87 16.50 -4.79
C HIS A 230 1.77 17.22 -3.43
N ALA A 231 0.61 17.17 -2.77
CA ALA A 231 0.41 17.83 -1.48
C ALA A 231 1.11 17.09 -0.33
N ASP A 232 1.07 15.76 -0.37
CA ASP A 232 1.73 14.91 0.63
C ASP A 232 3.26 15.00 0.48
N LEU A 233 3.79 15.01 -0.75
CA LEU A 233 5.23 15.20 -1.00
C LEU A 233 5.71 16.60 -0.61
N ASP A 234 4.91 17.65 -0.88
CA ASP A 234 5.23 19.02 -0.43
C ASP A 234 5.42 19.06 1.08
N LEU A 235 4.48 18.48 1.83
CA LEU A 235 4.55 18.45 3.29
C LEU A 235 5.82 17.74 3.79
N LEU A 236 6.24 16.66 3.14
CA LEU A 236 7.47 15.95 3.48
C LEU A 236 8.72 16.81 3.22
N ILE A 237 8.79 17.48 2.07
CA ILE A 237 9.90 18.37 1.71
C ILE A 237 9.96 19.56 2.69
N GLN A 238 8.85 20.28 2.87
CA GLN A 238 8.77 21.48 3.72
C GLN A 238 9.05 21.17 5.20
N SER A 239 8.82 19.93 5.65
CA SER A 239 9.14 19.51 7.01
C SER A 239 10.62 19.23 7.25
N GLY A 240 11.43 19.08 6.18
CA GLY A 240 12.84 18.70 6.29
C GLY A 240 13.07 17.26 6.79
N VAL A 241 12.06 16.38 6.72
CA VAL A 241 12.18 14.98 7.21
C VAL A 241 12.90 14.06 6.21
N LEU A 242 12.93 14.45 4.93
CA LEU A 242 13.59 13.71 3.87
C LEU A 242 15.12 13.87 3.97
N LYS A 243 15.85 12.76 3.79
CA LYS A 243 17.31 12.79 3.64
C LYS A 243 17.71 13.39 2.29
N ASP A 244 18.86 14.06 2.23
CA ASP A 244 19.52 14.28 0.94
C ASP A 244 19.77 12.93 0.25
N GLY A 245 19.39 12.86 -1.02
CA GLY A 245 19.39 11.62 -1.81
C GLY A 245 18.18 10.71 -1.57
N ALA A 246 17.19 11.10 -0.76
CA ALA A 246 16.00 10.29 -0.53
C ALA A 246 15.30 9.97 -1.85
N MET A 247 14.85 8.73 -1.98
CA MET A 247 14.18 8.24 -3.18
C MET A 247 12.67 8.30 -2.97
N VAL A 248 11.96 8.97 -3.88
CA VAL A 248 10.50 9.05 -3.89
C VAL A 248 10.00 8.26 -5.09
N VAL A 249 9.20 7.23 -4.85
CA VAL A 249 8.59 6.39 -5.87
C VAL A 249 7.08 6.55 -5.80
N ALA A 250 6.44 6.83 -6.94
CA ALA A 250 4.99 6.91 -7.01
C ALA A 250 4.45 5.94 -8.05
N ASP A 251 3.48 5.12 -7.66
CA ASP A 251 2.78 4.20 -8.55
C ASP A 251 1.54 4.86 -9.18
N ASN A 252 1.06 4.27 -10.28
CA ASN A 252 -0.22 4.62 -10.89
C ASN A 252 -0.33 6.08 -11.37
N VAL A 253 0.79 6.70 -11.76
CA VAL A 253 0.81 8.11 -12.20
C VAL A 253 0.22 8.30 -13.60
N LEU A 254 0.02 7.22 -14.37
CA LEU A 254 -0.73 7.22 -15.62
C LEU A 254 -2.15 6.65 -15.44
N LYS A 255 -2.27 5.48 -14.78
CA LYS A 255 -3.54 4.80 -14.54
C LYS A 255 -3.74 4.55 -13.03
N PRO A 256 -4.71 5.20 -12.38
CA PRO A 256 -5.74 6.07 -12.95
C PRO A 256 -5.29 7.52 -13.20
N GLY A 257 -4.04 7.85 -12.91
CA GLY A 257 -3.43 9.12 -13.29
C GLY A 257 -3.24 10.08 -12.12
N ALA A 258 -2.06 10.71 -12.11
CA ALA A 258 -1.69 11.80 -11.20
C ALA A 258 -1.07 12.97 -12.00
N PRO A 259 -1.80 13.57 -12.95
CA PRO A 259 -1.25 14.60 -13.85
C PRO A 259 -0.79 15.85 -13.10
N ARG A 260 -1.48 16.26 -12.03
CA ARG A 260 -1.04 17.38 -11.20
C ARG A 260 0.28 17.08 -10.49
N PHE A 261 0.51 15.84 -10.09
CA PHE A 261 1.76 15.40 -9.49
C PHE A 261 2.90 15.39 -10.51
N LEU A 262 2.68 14.84 -11.71
CA LEU A 262 3.66 14.86 -12.80
C LEU A 262 4.06 16.29 -13.18
N TRP A 263 3.08 17.21 -13.25
CA TRP A 263 3.37 18.63 -13.45
C TRP A 263 4.23 19.21 -12.33
N ALA A 264 3.86 18.96 -11.06
CA ALA A 264 4.59 19.48 -9.91
C ALA A 264 6.04 18.97 -9.88
N LEU A 265 6.27 17.67 -10.16
CA LEU A 265 7.62 17.10 -10.28
C LEU A 265 8.45 17.77 -11.37
N ALA A 266 7.84 18.08 -12.53
CA ALA A 266 8.53 18.72 -13.64
C ALA A 266 8.94 20.17 -13.35
N GLN A 267 8.27 20.85 -12.40
CA GLN A 267 8.63 22.20 -12.00
C GLN A 267 9.65 22.24 -10.85
N HIS A 268 9.79 21.15 -10.08
CA HIS A 268 10.50 21.20 -8.80
C HIS A 268 11.99 20.88 -8.94
N SER A 269 12.83 21.92 -8.85
CA SER A 269 14.28 21.83 -9.05
C SER A 269 15.02 20.86 -8.12
N ALA A 270 14.49 20.61 -6.92
CA ALA A 270 15.09 19.68 -5.95
C ALA A 270 14.82 18.19 -6.25
N LEU A 271 14.02 17.87 -7.27
CA LEU A 271 13.59 16.49 -7.57
C LEU A 271 14.08 16.07 -8.96
N ALA A 272 15.16 15.28 -8.99
CA ALA A 272 15.62 14.66 -10.23
C ALA A 272 14.74 13.45 -10.56
N THR A 273 13.78 13.64 -11.48
CA THR A 273 12.70 12.68 -11.74
C THR A 273 12.91 11.90 -13.05
N HIS A 274 12.72 10.59 -12.99
CA HIS A 274 12.54 9.71 -14.14
C HIS A 274 11.11 9.17 -14.16
N ILE A 275 10.50 9.14 -15.35
CA ILE A 275 9.18 8.52 -15.56
C ILE A 275 9.41 7.22 -16.32
N LEU A 276 9.01 6.13 -15.71
CA LEU A 276 9.25 4.78 -16.19
C LEU A 276 7.92 4.15 -16.59
N GLU A 277 7.82 3.75 -17.85
CA GLU A 277 6.72 2.93 -18.31
C GLU A 277 6.92 1.49 -17.84
N VAL A 278 5.89 0.96 -17.19
CA VAL A 278 5.82 -0.39 -16.65
C VAL A 278 4.54 -1.05 -17.15
N GLU A 279 4.50 -2.38 -17.12
CA GLU A 279 3.26 -3.12 -17.32
C GLU A 279 2.39 -3.06 -16.05
N GLU A 280 1.10 -2.78 -16.22
CA GLU A 280 0.15 -2.86 -15.13
C GLU A 280 0.01 -4.30 -14.64
N TYR A 281 0.10 -4.48 -13.32
CA TYR A 281 0.05 -5.80 -12.72
C TYR A 281 -1.25 -6.55 -13.06
N ALA A 282 -1.10 -7.79 -13.54
CA ALA A 282 -2.18 -8.67 -13.98
C ALA A 282 -3.09 -8.08 -15.09
N MET A 283 -2.62 -7.06 -15.82
CA MET A 283 -3.32 -6.46 -16.95
C MET A 283 -2.39 -6.37 -18.17
N PRO A 284 -2.17 -7.48 -18.90
CA PRO A 284 -1.18 -7.54 -19.96
C PRO A 284 -1.48 -6.53 -21.07
N ASN A 285 -0.44 -5.86 -21.56
CA ASN A 285 -0.48 -4.80 -22.58
C ASN A 285 -1.19 -3.49 -22.16
N VAL A 286 -1.52 -3.31 -20.88
CA VAL A 286 -1.97 -2.01 -20.36
C VAL A 286 -0.75 -1.30 -19.77
N PRO A 287 -0.28 -0.21 -20.41
CA PRO A 287 0.81 0.56 -19.86
C PRO A 287 0.32 1.32 -18.62
N ASP A 288 1.20 1.40 -17.64
CA ASP A 288 1.14 2.36 -16.56
C ASP A 288 2.51 3.00 -16.39
N TRP A 289 2.56 4.10 -15.64
CA TRP A 289 3.80 4.78 -15.33
C TRP A 289 4.05 4.75 -13.83
N MET A 290 5.33 4.66 -13.48
CA MET A 290 5.84 4.98 -12.15
C MET A 290 6.86 6.10 -12.26
N THR A 291 6.91 6.98 -11.26
CA THR A 291 8.02 7.94 -11.14
C THR A 291 9.05 7.45 -10.15
N THR A 292 10.33 7.70 -10.43
CA THR A 292 11.40 7.67 -9.44
C THR A 292 12.04 9.06 -9.38
N SER A 293 12.03 9.68 -8.20
CA SER A 293 12.57 11.01 -7.98
C SER A 293 13.63 10.98 -6.88
N ILE A 294 14.83 11.47 -7.18
CA ILE A 294 15.88 11.66 -6.18
C ILE A 294 15.74 13.07 -5.62
N TYR A 295 15.48 13.18 -4.33
CA TYR A 295 15.44 14.45 -3.61
C TYR A 295 16.86 14.95 -3.31
N ARG A 296 17.11 16.23 -3.60
CA ARG A 296 18.35 16.92 -3.28
C ARG A 296 18.06 18.09 -2.35
N ASP A 297 18.73 18.13 -1.21
CA ASP A 297 18.58 19.25 -0.28
C ASP A 297 19.30 20.49 -0.83
N THR A 298 18.58 21.32 -1.60
CA THR A 298 19.11 22.57 -2.14
C THR A 298 18.91 23.68 -1.11
N ALA A 299 19.99 24.06 -0.43
CA ALA A 299 20.01 25.20 0.49
C ALA A 299 19.66 26.51 -0.26
N GLY A 300 18.38 26.91 -0.27
CA GLY A 300 17.99 28.25 -0.77
C GLY A 300 16.59 28.44 -1.34
N SER A 301 15.82 27.41 -1.67
CA SER A 301 14.45 27.60 -2.18
C SER A 301 13.63 26.31 -2.07
N CYS A 302 12.81 26.19 -1.03
CA CYS A 302 11.72 25.20 -1.03
C CYS A 302 10.56 25.78 -1.83
N GLU A 303 10.69 25.78 -3.16
CA GLU A 303 9.53 26.04 -4.03
C GLU A 303 8.43 25.05 -3.65
N ALA A 304 7.25 25.55 -3.26
CA ALA A 304 6.16 24.66 -2.88
C ALA A 304 5.70 23.86 -4.11
N LEU A 305 5.54 22.54 -3.96
CA LEU A 305 4.87 21.68 -4.94
C LEU A 305 3.36 22.02 -5.04
N VAL A 306 2.82 22.71 -4.04
CA VAL A 306 1.43 23.18 -4.02
C VAL A 306 1.35 24.57 -4.66
N CYS A 307 1.25 24.59 -5.98
CA CYS A 307 0.94 25.79 -6.76
C CYS A 307 -0.25 25.55 -7.72
N GLU A 308 -0.79 26.63 -8.32
CA GLU A 308 -1.94 26.50 -9.20
C GLU A 308 -1.52 25.89 -10.55
N ALA A 309 -1.88 24.63 -10.78
CA ALA A 309 -1.60 23.94 -12.03
C ALA A 309 -2.31 24.59 -13.23
N PRO A 310 -1.72 24.60 -14.44
CA PRO A 310 -2.35 25.11 -15.65
C PRO A 310 -3.72 24.48 -15.92
N GLY A 311 -4.59 25.21 -16.63
CA GLY A 311 -5.95 24.76 -16.94
C GLY A 311 -6.01 23.37 -17.59
N ALA A 312 -5.07 23.07 -18.50
CA ALA A 312 -4.96 21.76 -19.14
C ALA A 312 -4.66 20.63 -18.13
N ILE A 313 -3.76 20.85 -17.17
CA ILE A 313 -3.44 19.87 -16.14
C ILE A 313 -4.61 19.66 -15.18
N ARG A 314 -5.34 20.72 -14.83
CA ARG A 314 -6.56 20.60 -14.00
C ARG A 314 -7.67 19.82 -14.69
N GLN A 315 -7.81 19.98 -16.01
CA GLN A 315 -8.75 19.19 -16.80
C GLN A 315 -8.40 17.70 -16.77
N LEU A 316 -7.13 17.36 -16.97
CA LEU A 316 -6.66 15.97 -16.88
C LEU A 316 -6.82 15.39 -15.48
N GLU A 317 -6.58 16.17 -14.43
CA GLU A 317 -6.83 15.74 -13.05
C GLU A 317 -8.31 15.44 -12.82
N TRP A 318 -9.21 16.29 -13.34
CA TRP A 318 -10.65 16.04 -13.27
C TRP A 318 -11.05 14.76 -14.00
N GLU A 319 -10.51 14.50 -15.20
CA GLU A 319 -10.77 13.27 -15.96
C GLU A 319 -10.29 12.02 -15.21
N ALA A 320 -9.10 12.08 -14.60
CA ALA A 320 -8.56 11.02 -13.75
C ALA A 320 -9.47 10.75 -12.54
N GLU A 321 -10.02 11.80 -11.90
CA GLU A 321 -10.98 11.65 -10.80
C GLU A 321 -12.30 11.02 -11.24
N GLN A 322 -12.84 11.38 -12.41
CA GLN A 322 -14.04 10.74 -12.96
C GLN A 322 -13.80 9.24 -13.19
N MET A 323 -12.63 8.89 -13.73
CA MET A 323 -12.26 7.49 -13.95
C MET A 323 -12.10 6.72 -12.63
N ARG A 324 -11.46 7.33 -11.63
CA ARG A 324 -11.35 6.76 -10.28
C ARG A 324 -12.71 6.52 -9.65
N SER A 325 -13.61 7.50 -9.70
CA SER A 325 -14.97 7.39 -9.14
C SER A 325 -15.72 6.20 -9.77
N ARG A 326 -15.73 6.11 -11.12
CA ARG A 326 -16.38 5.00 -11.84
C ARG A 326 -15.81 3.62 -11.48
N SER A 327 -14.51 3.54 -11.18
CA SER A 327 -13.88 2.28 -10.79
C SER A 327 -14.23 1.79 -9.37
N HIS A 328 -14.66 2.69 -8.48
CA HIS A 328 -15.01 2.39 -7.09
C HIS A 328 -16.49 2.01 -6.90
N GLU A 329 -17.32 2.10 -7.95
CA GLU A 329 -18.76 1.80 -7.90
C GLU A 329 -19.21 0.45 -8.52
N PRO A 330 -18.65 -0.73 -8.17
CA PRO A 330 -19.27 -2.01 -8.56
C PRO A 330 -20.58 -2.31 -7.82
N GLN A 331 -20.88 -1.63 -6.71
CA GLN A 331 -21.95 -2.02 -5.78
C GLN A 331 -23.33 -1.40 -6.08
N HIS A 332 -23.43 -0.46 -7.03
CA HIS A 332 -24.67 0.26 -7.37
C HIS A 332 -25.18 -0.01 -8.80
N GLY A 333 -24.82 -1.14 -9.42
CA GLY A 333 -25.34 -1.54 -10.74
C GLY A 333 -24.73 -0.79 -11.94
N GLY A 334 -23.67 0.01 -11.73
CA GLY A 334 -22.79 0.43 -12.82
C GLY A 334 -21.90 -0.72 -13.29
N SER A 335 -21.55 -0.76 -14.57
CA SER A 335 -20.73 -1.83 -15.17
C SER A 335 -19.25 -1.82 -14.73
N GLY A 336 -18.87 -1.01 -13.74
CA GLY A 336 -17.48 -0.71 -13.45
C GLY A 336 -16.75 -0.09 -14.65
N VAL A 337 -15.43 -0.02 -14.56
CA VAL A 337 -14.57 0.35 -15.69
C VAL A 337 -13.95 -0.94 -16.25
N ASP A 338 -14.24 -1.25 -17.51
CA ASP A 338 -13.69 -2.43 -18.17
C ASP A 338 -12.26 -2.20 -18.69
N PHE A 339 -11.64 -3.29 -19.16
CA PHE A 339 -10.27 -3.27 -19.66
C PHE A 339 -10.07 -2.33 -20.87
N GLY A 340 -11.01 -2.33 -21.83
CA GLY A 340 -10.92 -1.48 -23.01
C GLY A 340 -11.04 0.00 -22.66
N GLN A 341 -11.89 0.33 -21.70
CA GLN A 341 -12.02 1.69 -21.17
C GLN A 341 -10.74 2.15 -20.45
N TRP A 342 -10.10 1.28 -19.67
CA TRP A 342 -8.81 1.58 -19.06
C TRP A 342 -7.71 1.83 -20.09
N LEU A 343 -7.60 0.96 -21.09
CA LEU A 343 -6.59 1.11 -22.14
C LEU A 343 -6.78 2.41 -22.93
N ALA A 344 -8.02 2.72 -23.34
CA ALA A 344 -8.33 3.95 -24.05
C ALA A 344 -8.00 5.20 -23.20
N PHE A 345 -8.35 5.18 -21.91
CA PHE A 345 -8.02 6.25 -20.98
C PHE A 345 -6.50 6.41 -20.81
N SER A 346 -5.76 5.33 -20.56
CA SER A 346 -4.29 5.38 -20.40
C SER A 346 -3.62 5.96 -21.64
N ASN A 347 -4.03 5.57 -22.85
CA ASN A 347 -3.47 6.09 -24.09
C ASN A 347 -3.76 7.60 -24.27
N ALA A 348 -4.99 8.03 -24.00
CA ALA A 348 -5.36 9.44 -24.09
C ALA A 348 -4.60 10.29 -23.05
N MET A 349 -4.58 9.85 -21.79
CA MET A 349 -3.86 10.51 -20.69
C MET A 349 -2.36 10.61 -21.00
N ALA A 350 -1.74 9.53 -21.50
CA ALA A 350 -0.32 9.51 -21.84
C ALA A 350 0.00 10.56 -22.91
N CYS A 351 -0.82 10.64 -23.96
CA CYS A 351 -0.65 11.61 -25.04
C CYS A 351 -0.78 13.05 -24.51
N SER A 352 -1.86 13.36 -23.79
CA SER A 352 -2.12 14.71 -23.31
C SER A 352 -1.13 15.20 -22.25
N VAL A 353 -0.73 14.33 -21.31
CA VAL A 353 0.25 14.70 -20.27
C VAL A 353 1.64 14.90 -20.88
N THR A 354 2.05 14.03 -21.80
CA THR A 354 3.35 14.16 -22.48
C THR A 354 3.43 15.43 -23.31
N GLU A 355 2.37 15.77 -24.04
CA GLU A 355 2.29 17.01 -24.82
C GLU A 355 2.31 18.24 -23.91
N ALA A 356 1.50 18.26 -22.85
CA ALA A 356 1.39 19.41 -21.96
C ALA A 356 2.67 19.70 -21.16
N LEU A 357 3.46 18.67 -20.85
CA LEU A 357 4.62 18.77 -19.95
C LEU A 357 5.96 18.48 -20.65
N SER A 358 5.94 18.12 -21.94
CA SER A 358 7.14 17.72 -22.70
C SER A 358 7.93 16.59 -22.01
N LEU A 359 7.22 15.61 -21.43
CA LEU A 359 7.85 14.56 -20.64
C LEU A 359 8.62 13.56 -21.49
N LYS A 360 9.71 13.05 -20.92
CA LYS A 360 10.42 11.90 -21.46
C LYS A 360 10.09 10.66 -20.62
N VAL A 361 9.38 9.71 -21.23
CA VAL A 361 9.06 8.42 -20.62
C VAL A 361 9.99 7.36 -21.18
N THR A 362 10.54 6.52 -20.30
CA THR A 362 11.44 5.43 -20.70
C THR A 362 10.85 4.08 -20.28
N ARG A 363 10.90 3.08 -21.15
CA ARG A 363 10.45 1.73 -20.79
C ARG A 363 11.35 1.15 -19.69
N PHE A 364 10.75 0.62 -18.62
CA PHE A 364 11.48 -0.06 -17.58
C PHE A 364 12.18 -1.32 -18.13
N SER A 365 13.38 -1.59 -17.64
CA SER A 365 14.12 -2.80 -17.99
C SER A 365 14.98 -3.26 -16.82
N HIS A 366 15.28 -4.55 -16.76
CA HIS A 366 16.12 -5.13 -15.70
C HIS A 366 17.54 -4.55 -15.65
N SER A 367 18.07 -4.03 -16.77
CA SER A 367 19.38 -3.37 -16.79
C SER A 367 19.35 -2.01 -16.08
N LEU A 368 18.26 -1.25 -16.22
CA LEU A 368 18.05 0.00 -15.49
C LEU A 368 18.01 -0.24 -13.97
N ALA A 369 17.38 -1.34 -13.53
CA ALA A 369 17.29 -1.71 -12.12
C ALA A 369 18.66 -2.01 -11.46
N ARG A 370 19.64 -2.56 -12.20
CA ARG A 370 20.93 -2.98 -11.63
C ARG A 370 22.04 -1.92 -11.64
N GLY A 371 21.83 -0.76 -12.23
CA GLY A 371 22.88 0.26 -12.32
C GLY A 371 22.48 1.68 -12.69
N GLY A 372 21.19 1.94 -12.96
CA GLY A 372 20.72 3.25 -13.47
C GLY A 372 19.96 4.12 -12.48
N MET A 373 19.73 3.66 -11.24
CA MET A 373 18.90 4.39 -10.26
C MET A 373 19.68 5.32 -9.32
N ARG A 374 21.00 5.43 -9.45
CA ARG A 374 21.84 6.30 -8.62
C ARG A 374 22.32 7.53 -9.36
#